data_AF-X0RGM9-F1
#
_entry.id   AF-X0RGM9-F1
#
_cell.length_a   1.000
_cell.length_b   1.000
_cell.length_c   1.000
_cell.angle_alpha   90.00
_cell.angle_beta   90.00
_cell.angle_gamma   90.00
#
_symmetry.space_group_name_H-M   'P 1'
#
loop_
_entity.id
_entity.type
_entity.pdbx_description
1 polymer ?
#
loop_
_entity_poly.entity_id
_entity_poly.type
_entity_poly.pdbx_seq_one_letter_code
_entity_poly.pdbx_strand_id
1 'polypeptide(L)'
;MIGMPNELYWDSTREEVDAVFRQRADYDAAQNKAANLRAGLVAATLINIYRKPGARTVKPSDFVVQERQYMSPKEGRTFMDRWAATENADRTVRGKSK
;
A
#
# COMPACT_ATOMS: atom_id res chain seq x y z
N MET A 1 2.27 17.68 -21.21
CA MET A 1 2.43 18.10 -19.80
C MET A 1 1.05 18.07 -19.18
N ILE A 2 0.83 17.28 -18.12
CA ILE A 2 -0.49 17.20 -17.47
C ILE A 2 -0.60 18.39 -16.52
N GLY A 3 -1.49 19.34 -16.79
CA GLY A 3 -1.65 20.55 -16.00
C GLY A 3 -2.57 21.53 -16.72
N MET A 4 -3.17 22.45 -15.97
CA MET A 4 -4.06 23.47 -16.51
C MET A 4 -3.26 24.72 -16.89
N PRO A 5 -3.36 25.22 -18.12
CA PRO A 5 -2.79 26.51 -18.51
C PRO A 5 -3.41 27.63 -17.66
N ASN A 6 -2.61 28.65 -17.34
CA ASN A 6 -3.05 29.75 -16.47
C ASN A 6 -4.25 30.51 -17.03
N GLU A 7 -4.36 30.59 -18.36
CA GLU A 7 -5.49 31.18 -19.08
C GLU A 7 -6.79 30.38 -18.87
N LEU A 8 -6.69 29.05 -18.89
CA LEU A 8 -7.83 28.15 -18.66
C LEU A 8 -8.26 28.10 -17.19
N TYR A 9 -7.35 28.38 -16.25
CA TYR A 9 -7.66 28.33 -14.82
C TYR A 9 -8.76 29.30 -14.40
N TRP A 10 -8.72 30.52 -14.94
CA TRP A 10 -9.70 31.56 -14.60
C TRP A 10 -11.07 31.31 -15.23
N ASP A 11 -11.11 30.56 -16.32
CA ASP A 11 -12.32 30.21 -17.05
C ASP A 11 -12.90 28.84 -16.66
N SER A 12 -12.21 28.08 -15.79
CA SER A 12 -12.64 26.75 -15.37
C SER A 12 -13.49 26.77 -14.11
N THR A 13 -14.37 25.80 -14.00
CA THR A 13 -15.08 25.53 -12.75
C THR A 13 -14.16 24.87 -11.73
N ARG A 14 -14.53 24.97 -10.45
CA ARG A 14 -13.80 24.31 -9.35
C ARG A 14 -13.67 22.80 -9.57
N GLU A 15 -14.69 22.16 -10.09
CA GLU A 15 -14.72 20.70 -10.31
C GLU A 15 -13.73 20.27 -11.39
N GLU A 16 -13.60 21.05 -12.46
CA GLU A 16 -12.64 20.80 -13.54
C GLU A 16 -11.20 20.99 -13.05
N VAL A 17 -10.95 22.04 -12.26
CA VAL A 17 -9.65 22.29 -11.62
C VAL A 17 -9.28 21.13 -10.69
N ASP A 18 -10.21 20.69 -9.84
CA ASP A 18 -10.00 19.56 -8.91
C ASP A 18 -9.72 18.25 -9.67
N ALA A 19 -10.40 18.01 -10.80
CA ALA A 19 -10.18 16.83 -11.64
C ALA A 19 -8.76 16.82 -12.25
N VAL A 20 -8.30 17.96 -12.78
CA VAL A 20 -6.95 18.09 -13.34
C VAL A 20 -5.88 17.91 -12.27
N PHE A 21 -6.09 18.46 -11.07
CA PHE A 21 -5.14 18.26 -9.96
C PHE A 21 -5.08 16.81 -9.48
N ARG A 22 -6.21 16.11 -9.39
CA ARG A 22 -6.22 14.67 -9.09
C ARG A 22 -5.47 13.87 -10.14
N GLN A 23 -5.77 14.12 -11.41
CA GLN A 23 -5.09 13.44 -12.52
C GLN A 23 -3.57 13.69 -12.50
N ARG A 24 -3.14 14.90 -12.14
CA ARG A 24 -1.72 15.23 -11.98
C ARG A 24 -1.10 14.48 -10.80
N ALA A 25 -1.77 14.45 -9.65
CA ALA A 25 -1.31 13.72 -8.47
C ALA A 25 -1.15 12.22 -8.76
N ASP A 26 -2.12 11.61 -9.46
CA ASP A 26 -2.07 10.21 -9.87
C ASP A 26 -0.92 9.94 -10.84
N TYR A 27 -0.69 10.84 -11.80
CA TYR A 27 0.42 10.74 -12.73
C TYR A 27 1.78 10.82 -12.03
N ASP A 28 1.96 11.79 -11.14
CA ASP A 28 3.20 11.98 -10.38
C ASP A 28 3.42 10.78 -9.43
N ALA A 29 2.36 10.26 -8.80
CA ALA A 29 2.43 9.05 -7.99
C ALA A 29 2.87 7.82 -8.82
N ALA A 30 2.34 7.66 -10.03
CA ALA A 30 2.72 6.57 -10.93
C ALA A 30 4.19 6.68 -11.40
N GLN A 31 4.63 7.90 -11.77
CA GLN A 31 6.03 8.16 -12.16
C GLN A 31 7.00 7.90 -10.99
N ASN A 32 6.69 8.42 -9.80
CA ASN A 32 7.49 8.20 -8.61
C ASN A 32 7.55 6.73 -8.21
N LYS A 33 6.42 6.00 -8.33
CA LYS A 33 6.40 4.54 -8.10
C LYS A 33 7.31 3.81 -9.09
N ALA A 34 7.27 4.16 -10.37
CA ALA A 34 8.14 3.56 -11.38
C ALA A 34 9.63 3.85 -11.12
N ALA A 35 9.97 5.09 -10.76
CA ALA A 35 11.33 5.48 -10.39
C ALA A 35 11.81 4.72 -9.14
N ASN A 36 10.98 4.63 -8.11
CA ASN A 36 11.27 3.89 -6.88
C ASN A 36 11.46 2.40 -7.11
N LEU A 37 10.68 1.78 -8.01
CA LEU A 37 10.86 0.37 -8.38
C LEU A 37 12.19 0.13 -9.11
N ARG A 38 12.62 1.05 -9.98
CA ARG A 38 13.92 0.96 -10.65
C ARG A 38 15.07 1.10 -9.65
N ALA A 39 14.98 2.07 -8.75
CA ALA A 39 15.96 2.23 -7.66
C ALA A 39 15.99 0.99 -6.75
N GLY A 40 14.81 0.46 -6.41
CA GLY A 40 14.66 -0.77 -5.64
C GLY A 40 15.24 -1.99 -6.34
N LEU A 41 15.20 -2.06 -7.68
CA LEU A 41 15.85 -3.12 -8.44
C LEU A 41 17.37 -3.07 -8.30
N VAL A 42 17.97 -1.89 -8.46
CA VAL A 42 19.42 -1.70 -8.28
C VAL A 42 19.83 -2.08 -6.85
N ALA A 43 19.10 -1.59 -5.85
CA ALA A 43 19.36 -1.88 -4.45
C ALA A 43 19.19 -3.37 -4.12
N ALA A 44 18.11 -4.01 -4.58
CA ALA A 44 17.87 -5.43 -4.39
C ALA A 44 18.98 -6.28 -5.01
N THR A 45 19.43 -5.95 -6.23
CA THR A 45 20.53 -6.66 -6.89
C THR A 45 21.81 -6.56 -6.07
N LEU A 46 22.20 -5.35 -5.64
CA LEU A 46 23.40 -5.16 -4.83
C LEU A 46 23.34 -5.94 -3.53
N ILE A 47 22.23 -5.85 -2.78
CA ILE A 47 22.09 -6.56 -1.51
C ILE A 47 22.11 -8.07 -1.70
N ASN A 48 21.46 -8.59 -2.74
CA ASN A 48 21.41 -10.03 -3.00
C ASN A 48 22.76 -10.61 -3.42
N ILE A 49 23.65 -9.82 -4.03
CA ILE A 49 25.04 -10.21 -4.34
C ILE A 49 25.84 -10.42 -3.04
N TYR A 50 25.72 -9.49 -2.09
CA TYR A 50 26.48 -9.52 -0.83
C TYR A 50 25.73 -10.21 0.33
N ARG A 51 24.68 -10.97 -0.01
CA ARG A 51 23.80 -11.63 0.94
C ARG A 51 24.49 -12.81 1.63
N LYS A 52 24.32 -12.92 2.96
CA LYS A 52 24.74 -14.10 3.72
C LYS A 52 23.95 -15.37 3.30
N PRO A 53 24.59 -16.54 3.22
CA PRO A 53 23.88 -17.80 2.99
C PRO A 53 22.72 -17.99 3.99
N GLY A 54 21.54 -18.35 3.49
CA GLY A 54 20.32 -18.54 4.30
C GLY A 54 19.50 -17.27 4.59
N ALA A 55 19.98 -16.07 4.24
CA ALA A 55 19.20 -14.85 4.40
C ALA A 55 18.11 -14.70 3.30
N ARG A 56 17.01 -14.01 3.64
CA ARG A 56 15.90 -13.74 2.71
C ARG A 56 16.38 -12.97 1.47
N THR A 57 15.92 -13.35 0.28
CA THR A 57 16.11 -12.56 -0.95
C THR A 57 15.35 -11.24 -0.83
N VAL A 58 16.01 -10.12 -1.10
CA VAL A 58 15.37 -8.80 -1.17
C VAL A 58 14.77 -8.61 -2.56
N LYS A 59 13.53 -8.11 -2.62
CA LYS A 59 12.82 -7.79 -3.86
C LYS A 59 12.75 -6.28 -4.08
N PRO A 60 12.67 -5.80 -5.33
CA PRO A 60 12.50 -4.37 -5.60
C PRO A 60 11.30 -3.74 -4.88
N SER A 61 10.22 -4.53 -4.71
CA SER A 61 9.01 -4.13 -4.02
C SER A 61 9.20 -3.86 -2.52
N ASP A 62 10.29 -4.33 -1.90
CA ASP A 62 10.58 -4.07 -0.49
C ASP A 62 11.02 -2.61 -0.25
N PHE A 63 11.41 -1.87 -1.30
CA PHE A 63 11.84 -0.47 -1.24
C PHE A 63 10.73 0.54 -1.56
N VAL A 64 9.55 0.05 -1.95
CA VAL A 64 8.40 0.91 -2.21
C VAL A 64 7.52 0.86 -0.97
N VAL A 65 7.10 2.02 -0.47
CA VAL A 65 6.07 2.10 0.57
C VAL A 65 4.81 1.47 0.00
N GLN A 66 4.49 0.26 0.45
CA GLN A 66 3.19 -0.33 0.18
C GLN A 66 2.18 0.49 0.98
N GLU A 67 1.16 1.01 0.31
CA GLU A 67 -0.01 1.52 1.02
C GLU A 67 -0.47 0.38 1.94
N ARG A 68 -0.40 0.62 3.24
CA ARG A 68 -0.99 -0.31 4.20
C ARG A 68 -2.48 -0.31 3.89
N GLN A 69 -2.95 -1.38 3.27
CA GLN A 69 -4.38 -1.66 3.20
C GLN A 69 -4.84 -1.85 4.65
N TYR A 70 -5.31 -0.76 5.26
CA TYR A 70 -6.04 -0.85 6.51
C TYR A 70 -7.33 -1.58 6.21
N MET A 71 -7.71 -2.52 7.09
CA MET A 71 -9.02 -3.12 7.00
C MET A 71 -10.07 -2.03 7.08
N SER A 72 -11.09 -2.10 6.23
CA SER A 72 -12.28 -1.29 6.43
C SER A 72 -12.89 -1.60 7.81
N PRO A 73 -13.64 -0.68 8.43
CA PRO A 73 -14.30 -0.94 9.71
C PRO A 73 -15.15 -2.22 9.71
N LYS A 74 -15.76 -2.56 8.57
CA LYS A 74 -16.56 -3.78 8.39
C LYS A 74 -15.71 -5.05 8.39
N GLU A 75 -14.58 -5.03 7.69
CA GLU A 75 -13.63 -6.15 7.67
C GLU A 75 -12.99 -6.35 9.03
N GLY A 76 -12.60 -5.26 9.70
CA GLY A 76 -12.04 -5.30 11.06
C GLY A 76 -13.02 -5.92 12.06
N ARG A 77 -14.31 -5.56 11.99
CA ARG A 77 -15.35 -6.14 12.85
C ARG A 77 -15.52 -7.64 12.60
N THR A 78 -15.60 -8.03 11.33
CA THR A 78 -15.74 -9.44 10.92
C THR A 78 -14.55 -10.29 11.39
N PHE A 79 -13.33 -9.72 11.33
CA PHE A 79 -12.12 -10.37 11.84
C PHE A 79 -12.19 -10.58 13.35
N MET A 80 -12.55 -9.54 14.11
CA MET A 80 -12.65 -9.61 15.57
C MET A 80 -13.73 -10.60 16.04
N ASP A 81 -14.87 -10.64 15.36
CA ASP A 81 -15.97 -11.58 15.67
C ASP A 81 -15.52 -13.03 15.47
N ARG A 82 -14.79 -13.32 14.38
CA ARG A 82 -14.21 -14.65 14.14
C ARG A 82 -13.17 -15.02 15.17
N TRP A 83 -12.29 -14.08 15.52
CA TRP A 83 -11.26 -14.29 16.52
C TRP A 83 -11.86 -14.60 17.91
N ALA A 84 -12.89 -13.84 18.31
CA ALA A 84 -13.62 -14.09 19.55
C ALA A 84 -14.32 -15.46 19.55
N ALA A 85 -14.90 -15.88 18.42
CA ALA A 85 -15.52 -17.19 18.29
C ALA A 85 -14.51 -18.34 18.46
N THR A 86 -13.31 -18.22 17.89
CA THR A 86 -12.23 -19.20 18.08
C THR A 86 -11.72 -19.28 19.52
N GLU A 87 -11.47 -18.14 20.16
CA GLU A 87 -11.04 -18.10 21.58
C GLU A 87 -12.08 -18.70 22.51
N ASN A 88 -13.36 -18.41 22.27
CA ASN A 88 -14.44 -18.97 23.06
C ASN A 88 -14.59 -20.48 22.85
N ALA A 89 -14.45 -20.96 21.62
CA ALA A 89 -14.44 -22.40 21.33
C ALA A 89 -13.31 -23.12 22.07
N ASP A 90 -12.08 -22.58 22.00
CA ASP A 90 -10.91 -23.15 22.68
C ASP A 90 -11.05 -23.16 24.21
N ARG A 91 -11.60 -22.09 24.80
CA ARG A 91 -11.93 -22.05 26.23
C ARG A 91 -12.97 -23.09 26.62
N THR A 92 -13.99 -23.29 25.78
CA THR A 92 -15.06 -24.26 26.04
C THR A 92 -14.55 -25.69 26.00
N VAL A 93 -13.63 -26.00 25.07
CA VAL A 93 -12.97 -27.30 24.99
C VAL A 93 -12.07 -27.53 26.20
N ARG A 94 -11.26 -26.55 26.61
CA ARG A 94 -10.42 -26.66 27.83
C ARG A 94 -11.22 -26.78 29.12
N GLY A 95 -12.39 -26.14 29.20
CA GLY A 95 -13.29 -26.23 30.35
C GLY A 95 -13.99 -27.59 30.51
N LYS A 96 -14.10 -28.37 29.43
CA LYS A 96 -14.69 -29.72 29.43
C LYS A 96 -13.69 -30.85 29.71
N SER A 97 -12.39 -30.55 29.80
CA SER A 97 -11.33 -31.52 30.14
C SER A 97 -10.95 -31.53 31.63
N LYS A 98 -11.79 -30.97 32.50
CA LYS A 98 -11.74 -31.14 33.96
C LYS A 98 -12.99 -31.88 34.41
#